data_AF-A0A7R8H848-F1
#
_entry.id   AF-A0A7R8H848-F1
#
_cell.length_a   1.000
_cell.length_b   1.000
_cell.length_c   1.000
_cell.angle_alpha   90.00
_cell.angle_beta   90.00
_cell.angle_gamma   90.00
#
_symmetry.space_group_name_H-M   'P 1'
#
loop_
_entity.id
_entity.type
_entity.pdbx_description
1 polymer ?
#
loop_
_entity_poly.entity_id
_entity_poly.type
_entity_poly.pdbx_seq_one_letter_code
_entity_poly.pdbx_strand_id
1 'polypeptide(L)'
;MWFGEEVLKDVLRFCGVTKDALHSLAGYWKDEVKEKFPNHSISIGEICPGLVKTDFLGAMLGKDDIKTKHINDFFVIAPFILPEEIADAFEHMIRTPKNIQIEDIVIRNTKQVL
;
A
#
# COMPACT_ATOMS: atom_id res chain seq x y z
N MET A 1 -22.68 3.41 17.74
CA MET A 1 -21.49 2.55 17.89
C MET A 1 -21.53 1.60 16.71
N TRP A 2 -20.62 1.78 15.76
CA TRP A 2 -20.72 1.29 14.38
C TRP A 2 -20.08 -0.10 14.25
N PHE A 3 -20.89 -1.16 14.26
CA PHE A 3 -20.44 -2.56 14.11
C PHE A 3 -19.56 -2.82 12.86
N GLY A 4 -19.70 -2.02 11.79
CA GLY A 4 -18.88 -2.15 10.59
C GLY A 4 -17.47 -1.54 10.70
N GLU A 5 -17.27 -0.58 11.60
CA GLU A 5 -16.00 0.14 11.73
C GLU A 5 -14.94 -0.70 12.48
N GLU A 6 -15.35 -1.46 13.50
CA GLU A 6 -14.45 -2.35 14.25
C GLU A 6 -13.94 -3.52 13.41
N VAL A 7 -14.83 -4.15 12.62
CA VAL A 7 -14.44 -5.25 11.73
C VAL A 7 -13.45 -4.78 10.66
N LEU A 8 -13.69 -3.61 10.07
CA LEU A 8 -12.75 -3.02 9.10
C LEU A 8 -11.39 -2.73 9.76
N LYS A 9 -11.36 -2.20 10.99
CA LYS A 9 -10.12 -1.96 11.73
C LYS A 9 -9.35 -3.24 11.99
N ASP A 10 -10.00 -4.32 12.41
CA ASP A 10 -9.30 -5.58 12.70
C ASP A 10 -8.76 -6.26 11.43
N VAL A 11 -9.53 -6.23 10.34
CA VAL A 11 -9.11 -6.73 9.04
C VAL A 11 -7.93 -5.91 8.49
N LEU A 12 -7.97 -4.59 8.61
CA LEU A 12 -6.87 -3.70 8.22
C LEU A 12 -5.66 -3.84 9.13
N ARG A 13 -5.82 -4.11 10.43
CA ARG A 13 -4.72 -4.38 11.37
C ARG A 13 -3.95 -5.63 10.97
N PHE A 14 -4.65 -6.73 10.69
CA PHE A 14 -4.00 -7.96 10.25
C PHE A 14 -3.27 -7.76 8.92
N CYS A 15 -3.91 -7.06 7.96
CA CYS A 15 -3.25 -6.68 6.72
C CYS A 15 -2.02 -5.80 6.98
N GLY A 16 -2.08 -4.87 7.93
CA GLY A 16 -0.97 -4.01 8.34
C GLY A 16 0.26 -4.82 8.75
N VAL A 17 0.08 -5.83 9.62
CA VAL A 17 1.18 -6.72 10.05
C VAL A 17 1.85 -7.41 8.85
N THR A 18 1.08 -7.84 7.85
CA THR A 18 1.67 -8.45 6.64
C THR A 18 2.48 -7.46 5.81
N LYS A 19 2.12 -6.16 5.84
CA LYS A 19 2.84 -5.10 5.14
C LYS A 19 4.08 -4.63 5.91
N ASP A 20 4.03 -4.62 7.24
CA ASP A 20 5.22 -4.38 8.08
C ASP A 20 6.28 -5.49 7.88
N ALA A 21 5.82 -6.74 7.76
CA ALA A 21 6.68 -7.87 7.43
C ALA A 21 7.29 -7.75 6.02
N LEU A 22 6.50 -7.30 5.04
CA LEU A 22 6.98 -7.06 3.67
C LEU A 22 8.04 -5.95 3.64
N HIS A 23 7.80 -4.84 4.34
CA HIS A 23 8.74 -3.72 4.45
C HIS A 23 10.10 -4.19 5.01
N SER A 24 10.04 -4.94 6.12
CA SER A 24 11.24 -5.52 6.73
C SER A 24 11.97 -6.46 5.76
N LEU A 25 11.23 -7.34 5.08
CA LEU A 25 11.78 -8.29 4.11
C LEU A 25 12.47 -7.57 2.94
N ALA A 26 11.86 -6.52 2.40
CA ALA A 26 12.44 -5.72 1.31
C ALA A 26 13.75 -5.04 1.74
N GLY A 27 13.79 -4.51 2.97
CA GLY A 27 14.98 -3.93 3.57
C GLY A 27 16.14 -4.92 3.68
N TYR A 28 15.89 -6.11 4.26
CA TYR A 28 16.92 -7.15 4.37
C TYR A 28 17.39 -7.63 3.00
N TRP A 29 16.46 -7.86 2.07
CA TRP A 29 16.81 -8.35 0.75
C TRP A 29 17.66 -7.35 -0.04
N LYS A 30 17.38 -6.05 0.09
CA LYS A 30 18.22 -4.98 -0.45
C LYS A 30 19.65 -5.08 0.04
N ASP A 31 19.86 -5.25 1.33
CA ASP A 31 21.20 -5.31 1.92
C ASP A 31 21.94 -6.58 1.48
N GLU A 32 21.26 -7.74 1.47
CA GLU A 32 21.83 -9.00 0.96
C GLU A 32 22.28 -8.90 -0.51
N VAL A 33 21.48 -8.25 -1.36
CA VAL A 33 21.82 -8.10 -2.78
C VAL A 33 23.02 -7.17 -2.95
N LYS A 34 23.12 -6.08 -2.18
CA LYS A 34 24.26 -5.17 -2.20
C LYS A 34 25.55 -5.85 -1.75
N GLU A 35 25.48 -6.63 -0.67
CA GLU A 35 26.63 -7.37 -0.14
C GLU A 35 27.12 -8.45 -1.12
N LYS A 36 26.19 -9.19 -1.72
CA LYS A 36 26.51 -10.31 -2.61
C LYS A 36 27.00 -9.86 -3.99
N PHE A 37 26.54 -8.70 -4.47
CA PHE A 37 26.82 -8.24 -5.83
C PHE A 37 27.28 -6.77 -5.86
N PRO A 38 28.49 -6.42 -5.37
CA PRO A 38 28.92 -5.03 -5.16
C PRO A 38 28.94 -4.13 -6.42
N ASN A 39 28.95 -4.70 -7.63
CA ASN A 39 28.96 -3.96 -8.90
C ASN A 39 27.62 -4.07 -9.66
N HIS A 40 26.53 -4.47 -9.00
CA HIS A 40 25.21 -4.56 -9.62
C HIS A 40 24.52 -3.18 -9.72
N SER A 41 23.41 -3.13 -10.46
CA SER A 41 22.52 -1.96 -10.54
C SER A 41 21.06 -2.35 -10.31
N ILE A 42 20.82 -3.34 -9.45
CA ILE A 42 19.46 -3.78 -9.10
C ILE A 42 18.97 -2.86 -7.98
N SER A 43 17.87 -2.16 -8.22
CA SER A 43 17.18 -1.36 -7.21
C SER A 43 16.05 -2.16 -6.59
N ILE A 44 15.97 -2.19 -5.26
CA ILE A 44 14.84 -2.75 -4.52
C ILE A 44 14.19 -1.61 -3.74
N GLY A 45 12.89 -1.46 -3.91
CA GLY A 45 12.11 -0.51 -3.12
C GLY A 45 10.63 -0.78 -3.26
N GLU A 46 9.84 0.00 -2.56
CA GLU A 46 8.41 -0.23 -2.41
C GLU A 46 7.57 1.05 -2.53
N ILE A 47 6.30 0.87 -2.88
CA ILE A 47 5.31 1.93 -2.91
C ILE A 47 4.26 1.60 -1.85
N CYS A 48 4.07 2.53 -0.92
CA CYS A 48 3.29 2.39 0.29
C CYS A 48 2.11 3.36 0.27
N PRO A 49 1.01 3.01 -0.44
CA PRO A 49 -0.13 3.88 -0.58
C PRO A 49 -1.05 3.90 0.65
N GLY A 50 -1.82 4.98 0.76
CA GLY A 50 -3.02 5.07 1.59
C GLY A 50 -4.22 4.39 0.93
N LEU A 51 -5.40 4.97 1.08
CA LEU A 51 -6.61 4.42 0.47
C LEU A 51 -6.58 4.66 -1.04
N VAL A 52 -6.58 3.59 -1.84
CA VAL A 52 -6.63 3.66 -3.31
C VAL A 52 -7.99 3.15 -3.80
N LYS A 53 -8.59 3.85 -4.77
CA LYS A 53 -9.86 3.48 -5.38
C LYS A 53 -9.68 2.24 -6.28
N THR A 54 -9.80 1.07 -5.69
CA THR A 54 -9.68 -0.24 -6.34
C THR A 54 -10.74 -1.19 -5.79
N ASP A 55 -10.87 -2.36 -6.43
CA ASP A 55 -11.74 -3.44 -5.93
C ASP A 55 -11.16 -4.17 -4.70
N PHE A 56 -10.00 -3.73 -4.16
CA PHE A 56 -9.30 -4.41 -3.07
C PHE A 56 -10.20 -4.65 -1.85
N LEU A 57 -10.94 -3.62 -1.42
CA LEU A 57 -11.81 -3.73 -0.25
C LEU A 57 -13.00 -4.66 -0.50
N GLY A 58 -13.57 -4.62 -1.71
CA GLY A 58 -14.64 -5.53 -2.11
C GLY A 58 -14.17 -6.99 -2.13
N ALA A 59 -12.93 -7.24 -2.59
CA ALA A 59 -12.32 -8.56 -2.54
C ALA A 59 -11.97 -9.00 -1.11
N MET A 60 -11.52 -8.06 -0.27
CA MET A 60 -11.10 -8.32 1.12
C MET A 60 -12.26 -8.67 2.06
N LEU A 61 -13.43 -8.05 1.86
CA LEU A 61 -14.59 -8.18 2.75
C LEU A 61 -15.58 -9.29 2.33
N GLY A 62 -15.44 -9.85 1.13
CA GLY A 62 -16.35 -10.88 0.60
C GLY A 62 -17.71 -10.35 0.15
N LYS A 63 -18.50 -11.20 -0.54
CA LYS A 63 -19.78 -10.82 -1.18
C LYS A 63 -21.00 -10.82 -0.25
N ASP A 64 -20.92 -11.47 0.92
CA ASP A 64 -22.12 -11.90 1.67
C ASP A 64 -22.21 -11.34 3.10
N ASP A 65 -22.20 -10.02 3.28
CA ASP A 65 -22.57 -9.48 4.58
C ASP A 65 -23.30 -8.13 4.51
N ILE A 66 -24.27 -7.94 5.42
CA ILE A 66 -24.95 -6.65 5.65
C ILE A 66 -23.91 -5.55 6.00
N LYS A 67 -22.74 -5.96 6.48
CA LYS A 67 -21.57 -5.13 6.77
C LYS A 67 -20.95 -4.50 5.52
N THR A 68 -21.00 -5.17 4.37
CA THR A 68 -20.46 -4.66 3.10
C THR A 68 -21.22 -3.42 2.63
N LYS A 69 -22.51 -3.32 2.93
CA LYS A 69 -23.36 -2.17 2.58
C LYS A 69 -22.96 -0.89 3.34
N HIS A 70 -22.71 -1.00 4.65
CA HIS A 70 -22.28 0.14 5.47
C HIS A 70 -20.85 0.60 5.15
N ILE A 71 -19.98 -0.35 4.79
CA ILE A 71 -18.62 -0.05 4.35
C ILE A 71 -18.63 0.66 2.99
N ASN A 72 -19.50 0.24 2.07
CA ASN A 72 -19.69 0.94 0.79
C ASN A 72 -20.07 2.41 0.99
N ASP A 73 -20.94 2.74 1.94
CA ASP A 73 -21.35 4.13 2.21
C ASP A 73 -20.19 5.00 2.72
N PHE A 74 -19.33 4.47 3.59
CA PHE A 74 -18.10 5.15 4.04
C PHE A 74 -17.14 5.40 2.88
N PHE A 75 -17.03 4.44 1.96
CA PHE A 75 -16.12 4.52 0.84
C PHE A 75 -16.62 5.40 -0.32
N VAL A 76 -17.91 5.68 -0.46
CA VAL A 76 -18.41 6.61 -1.50
C VAL A 76 -17.79 8.01 -1.39
N ILE A 77 -17.45 8.45 -0.16
CA ILE A 77 -16.92 9.79 0.11
C ILE A 77 -15.48 9.79 0.64
N ALA A 78 -14.84 8.62 0.70
CA ALA A 78 -13.48 8.51 1.23
C ALA A 78 -12.49 9.27 0.32
N PRO A 79 -11.49 9.95 0.89
CA PRO A 79 -10.47 10.65 0.13
C PRO A 79 -9.49 9.63 -0.46
N PHE A 80 -9.85 9.03 -1.59
CA PHE A 80 -9.02 8.05 -2.27
C PHE A 80 -7.91 8.69 -3.10
N ILE A 81 -6.83 7.93 -3.27
CA ILE A 81 -5.89 8.05 -4.38
C ILE A 81 -6.45 7.25 -5.55
N LEU A 82 -6.25 7.73 -6.77
CA LEU A 82 -6.61 7.03 -8.00
C LEU A 82 -5.49 6.04 -8.42
N PRO A 83 -5.82 4.92 -9.08
CA PRO A 83 -4.81 3.98 -9.56
C PRO A 83 -3.74 4.62 -10.45
N GLU A 84 -4.13 5.59 -11.27
CA GLU A 84 -3.22 6.32 -12.16
C GLU A 84 -2.18 7.13 -11.38
N GLU A 85 -2.56 7.70 -10.23
CA GLU A 85 -1.64 8.45 -9.36
C GLU A 85 -0.60 7.52 -8.70
N ILE A 86 -0.93 6.23 -8.49
CA ILE A 86 0.02 5.21 -8.06
C ILE A 86 0.95 4.81 -9.21
N ALA A 87 0.43 4.74 -10.43
CA ALA A 87 1.23 4.46 -11.62
C ALA A 87 2.26 5.57 -11.87
N ASP A 88 1.89 6.85 -11.65
CA ASP A 88 2.82 7.98 -11.75
C ASP A 88 3.99 7.87 -10.76
N ALA A 89 3.71 7.43 -9.52
CA ALA A 89 4.75 7.19 -8.52
C ALA A 89 5.66 6.03 -8.90
N PHE A 90 5.09 4.96 -9.46
CA PHE A 90 5.89 3.86 -10.01
C PHE A 90 6.76 4.32 -11.17
N GLU A 91 6.23 5.12 -12.08
CA GLU A 91 6.97 5.69 -13.20
C GLU A 91 8.13 6.57 -12.72
N HIS A 92 7.89 7.42 -11.71
CA HIS A 92 8.93 8.22 -11.06
C HIS A 92 10.06 7.33 -10.51
N MET A 93 9.69 6.23 -9.84
CA MET A 93 10.64 5.29 -9.26
C MET A 93 11.54 4.64 -10.32
N ILE A 94 10.97 4.14 -11.42
CA ILE A 94 11.75 3.45 -12.46
C ILE A 94 12.54 4.41 -13.37
N ARG A 95 12.12 5.68 -13.48
CA ARG A 95 12.85 6.72 -14.24
C ARG A 95 14.11 7.20 -13.53
N THR A 96 14.25 6.88 -12.25
CA THR A 96 15.41 7.27 -11.45
C THR A 96 16.70 6.68 -12.04
N PRO A 97 17.80 7.46 -12.14
CA PRO A 97 19.09 6.97 -12.63
C PRO A 97 19.57 5.73 -11.86
N LYS A 98 20.21 4.78 -12.53
CA LYS A 98 20.61 3.47 -11.96
C LYS A 98 21.53 3.55 -10.74
N ASN A 99 22.22 4.66 -10.53
CA ASN A 99 23.09 4.91 -9.38
C ASN A 99 22.33 5.53 -8.19
N ILE A 100 21.03 5.75 -8.32
CA ILE A 100 20.13 6.25 -7.30
C ILE A 100 19.05 5.18 -7.09
N GLN A 101 18.79 4.84 -5.83
CA GLN A 101 17.73 3.93 -5.46
C GLN A 101 16.73 4.68 -4.59
N ILE A 102 15.47 4.67 -5.00
CA ILE A 102 14.36 5.06 -4.15
C ILE A 102 13.97 3.82 -3.34
N GLU A 103 14.07 3.92 -2.02
CA GLU A 103 13.80 2.82 -1.09
C GLU A 103 12.30 2.68 -0.82
N ASP A 104 11.64 3.79 -0.50
CA ASP A 104 10.21 3.83 -0.24
C ASP A 104 9.55 5.06 -0.89
N ILE A 105 8.28 4.90 -1.27
CA ILE A 105 7.40 6.02 -1.61
C ILE A 105 6.11 5.85 -0.81
N VAL A 106 5.96 6.65 0.26
CA VAL A 106 4.72 6.69 1.05
C VAL A 106 3.80 7.77 0.48
N ILE A 107 2.60 7.36 0.03
CA ILE A 107 1.65 8.28 -0.64
C ILE A 107 0.32 8.21 0.08
N ARG A 108 -0.24 9.36 0.46
CA ARG A 108 -1.57 9.45 1.08
C ARG A 108 -2.37 10.55 0.41
N ASN A 109 -3.68 10.38 0.32
CA ASN A 109 -4.54 11.51 -0.02
C ASN A 109 -4.40 12.55 1.09
N THR A 110 -4.26 13.82 0.72
CA THR A 110 -4.03 14.93 1.67
C THR A 110 -5.16 15.12 2.68
N LYS A 111 -6.38 14.65 2.35
CA LYS A 111 -7.54 14.69 3.23
C LYS A 111 -7.74 13.40 4.03
N GLN A 112 -6.89 12.40 3.84
CA GLN A 112 -6.96 11.15 4.58
C GLN A 112 -6.54 11.38 6.03
N VAL A 113 -7.50 11.24 6.96
CA VAL A 113 -7.27 11.19 8.39
C VAL A 113 -7.44 9.74 8.81
N LEU A 114 -6.37 9.10 9.28
CA LEU A 114 -6.38 7.75 9.84
C LEU A 114 -6.59 7.80 11.36
#